data_AF-A0A7C4Q959-F1
#
_entry.id   AF-A0A7C4Q959-F1
#
_cell.length_a   1.000
_cell.length_b   1.000
_cell.length_c   1.000
_cell.angle_alpha   90.00
_cell.angle_beta   90.00
_cell.angle_gamma   90.00
#
_symmetry.space_group_name_H-M   'P 1'
#
loop_
_entity.id
_entity.type
_entity.pdbx_description
1 polymer ?
#
loop_
_entity_poly.entity_id
_entity_poly.type
_entity_poly.pdbx_seq_one_letter_code
_entity_poly.pdbx_strand_id
1 'polypeptide(L)'
;MAKLLKKSIYKTIGNNIKLFRRKEKLTLNELSKKTGISPSFLSNIESGLKQPTLLTLEKIANALKINITSLFINREKSTHTISSEDANITLNIIKIISEKSIEDKKKILNILKYL
;
A
#
# COMPACT_ATOMS: atom_id res chain seq x y z
N MET A 1 0.14 12.78 18.44
CA MET A 1 0.61 12.61 17.04
C MET A 1 1.41 11.31 16.81
N ALA A 2 2.57 11.08 17.46
CA ALA A 2 3.47 9.95 17.16
C ALA A 2 2.87 8.53 17.32
N LYS A 3 1.95 8.35 18.28
CA LYS A 3 1.25 7.06 18.51
C LYS A 3 0.26 6.70 17.38
N LEU A 4 -0.35 7.72 16.75
CA LEU A 4 -1.25 7.56 15.60
C LEU A 4 -0.47 7.20 14.32
N LEU A 5 0.67 7.86 14.09
CA LEU A 5 1.56 7.56 12.96
C LEU A 5 2.13 6.13 13.04
N LYS A 6 2.50 5.66 14.24
CA LYS A 6 2.94 4.28 14.46
C LYS A 6 1.84 3.26 14.16
N LYS A 7 0.57 3.56 14.46
CA LYS A 7 -0.54 2.64 14.16
C LYS A 7 -0.77 2.51 12.64
N SER A 8 -0.57 3.59 11.88
CA SER A 8 -0.76 3.54 10.43
C SER A 8 0.32 2.72 9.72
N ILE A 9 1.60 2.83 10.12
CA ILE A 9 2.68 2.09 9.46
C ILE A 9 2.56 0.56 9.64
N TYR A 10 2.23 0.09 10.84
CA TYR A 10 2.03 -1.35 11.06
C TYR A 10 0.79 -1.88 10.33
N LYS A 11 -0.23 -1.04 10.15
CA LYS A 11 -1.39 -1.40 9.33
C LYS A 11 -1.00 -1.55 7.86
N THR A 12 -0.23 -0.61 7.31
CA THR A 12 0.32 -0.71 5.94
C THR A 12 1.14 -1.98 5.76
N ILE A 13 2.07 -2.25 6.68
CA ILE A 13 2.91 -3.45 6.65
C ILE A 13 2.05 -4.72 6.69
N GLY A 14 1.12 -4.81 7.64
CA GLY A 14 0.22 -5.94 7.77
C GLY A 14 -0.62 -6.19 6.52
N ASN A 15 -1.20 -5.13 5.94
CA ASN A 15 -1.97 -5.19 4.70
C ASN A 15 -1.11 -5.70 3.53
N ASN A 16 0.14 -5.24 3.44
CA ASN A 16 1.06 -5.65 2.37
C ASN A 16 1.52 -7.10 2.53
N ILE A 17 1.83 -7.56 3.75
CA ILE A 17 2.12 -8.97 4.03
C ILE A 17 0.95 -9.86 3.59
N LYS A 18 -0.28 -9.49 4.00
CA LYS A 18 -1.50 -10.22 3.62
C LYS A 18 -1.72 -10.25 2.11
N LEU A 19 -1.48 -9.13 1.43
CA LEU A 19 -1.59 -9.02 -0.03
C LEU A 19 -0.63 -9.99 -0.73
N PHE A 20 0.66 -9.94 -0.42
CA PHE A 20 1.66 -10.79 -1.07
C PHE A 20 1.50 -12.27 -0.69
N ARG A 21 1.15 -12.57 0.56
CA ARG A 21 0.81 -13.94 0.98
C ARG A 21 -0.32 -14.54 0.13
N ARG A 22 -1.38 -13.76 -0.11
CA ARG A 22 -2.52 -14.19 -0.95
C ARG A 22 -2.15 -14.32 -2.43
N LYS A 23 -1.25 -13.47 -2.94
CA LYS A 23 -0.72 -13.60 -4.32
C LYS A 23 0.03 -14.91 -4.53
N GLU A 24 0.84 -15.31 -3.54
CA GLU A 24 1.51 -16.62 -3.52
C GLU A 24 0.56 -17.78 -3.15
N LYS A 25 -0.75 -17.51 -2.97
CA LYS A 25 -1.79 -18.48 -2.58
C LYS A 25 -1.49 -19.24 -1.28
N LEU A 26 -0.74 -18.63 -0.37
CA LEU A 26 -0.37 -19.24 0.91
C LEU A 26 -1.44 -18.98 1.98
N THR A 27 -1.74 -19.99 2.78
CA THR A 27 -2.40 -19.85 4.09
C THR A 27 -1.42 -19.28 5.13
N LEU A 28 -1.95 -18.84 6.28
CA LEU A 28 -1.09 -18.42 7.40
C LEU A 28 -0.21 -19.56 7.92
N ASN A 29 -0.72 -20.80 7.91
CA ASN A 29 0.04 -21.97 8.32
C ASN A 29 1.19 -22.29 7.35
N GLU A 30 0.99 -22.11 6.04
CA GLU A 30 2.06 -22.32 5.07
C GLU A 30 3.13 -21.22 5.16
N LEU A 31 2.73 -19.96 5.34
CA LEU A 31 3.69 -18.88 5.60
C LEU A 31 4.44 -19.10 6.92
N SER A 32 3.75 -19.61 7.95
CA SER A 32 4.36 -19.99 9.22
C SER A 32 5.48 -21.01 9.03
N LYS A 33 5.23 -22.10 8.29
CA LYS A 33 6.24 -23.12 7.97
C LYS A 33 7.45 -22.55 7.24
N LYS A 34 7.24 -21.60 6.31
CA LYS A 34 8.34 -20.96 5.56
C LYS A 34 9.17 -19.98 6.38
N THR A 35 8.58 -19.34 7.38
CA THR A 35 9.21 -18.25 8.14
C THR A 35 9.70 -18.67 9.53
N GLY A 36 9.20 -19.80 10.05
CA GLY A 36 9.39 -20.20 11.45
C GLY A 36 8.61 -19.33 12.45
N ILE A 37 7.68 -18.50 11.98
CA ILE A 37 6.87 -17.60 12.82
C ILE A 37 5.52 -18.25 13.09
N SER A 38 5.00 -18.18 14.30
CA SER A 38 3.71 -18.79 14.63
C SER A 38 2.55 -18.20 13.81
N PRO A 39 1.52 -19.00 13.45
CA PRO A 39 0.36 -18.49 12.70
C PRO A 39 -0.38 -17.37 13.44
N SER A 40 -0.44 -17.43 14.77
CA SER A 40 -1.07 -16.40 15.61
C SER A 40 -0.30 -15.08 15.56
N PHE A 41 1.03 -15.12 15.56
CA PHE A 41 1.84 -13.92 15.45
C PHE A 41 1.77 -13.31 14.05
N LEU A 42 1.81 -14.14 12.99
CA LEU A 42 1.58 -13.69 11.62
C LEU A 42 0.20 -13.04 11.45
N SER A 43 -0.86 -13.63 12.01
CA SER A 43 -2.21 -13.06 11.97
C SER A 43 -2.28 -11.69 12.65
N ASN A 44 -1.62 -11.55 13.81
CA ASN A 44 -1.53 -10.28 14.52
C ASN A 44 -0.72 -9.23 13.75
N ILE A 45 0.35 -9.63 13.06
CA ILE A 45 1.12 -8.74 12.17
C ILE A 45 0.24 -8.29 11.00
N GLU A 46 -0.44 -9.22 10.30
CA GLU A 46 -1.34 -8.89 9.18
C GLU A 46 -2.48 -7.95 9.59
N SER A 47 -2.91 -8.02 10.84
CA SER A 47 -3.93 -7.15 11.41
C SER A 47 -3.40 -5.78 11.86
N GLY A 48 -2.07 -5.61 11.91
CA GLY A 48 -1.41 -4.40 12.43
C GLY A 48 -1.43 -4.27 13.95
N LEU A 49 -1.71 -5.37 14.66
CA LEU A 49 -1.84 -5.41 16.13
C LEU A 49 -0.52 -5.62 16.85
N LYS A 50 0.51 -6.10 16.14
CA LYS A 50 1.85 -6.32 16.68
C LYS A 50 2.89 -5.59 15.85
N GLN A 51 3.94 -5.15 16.55
CA GLN A 51 5.13 -4.55 15.97
C GLN A 51 6.18 -5.66 15.76
N PRO A 52 6.36 -6.17 14.52
CA PRO A 52 7.43 -7.11 14.23
C PRO A 52 8.81 -6.42 14.28
N THR A 53 9.85 -7.19 14.56
CA THR A 53 11.24 -6.74 14.42
C THR A 53 11.63 -6.69 12.94
N LEU A 54 12.75 -6.02 12.63
CA LEU A 54 13.28 -5.99 11.25
C LEU A 54 13.60 -7.39 10.73
N LEU A 55 14.23 -8.25 11.55
CA LEU A 55 14.52 -9.64 11.21
C LEU A 55 13.25 -10.45 10.89
N THR A 56 12.16 -10.21 11.63
CA THR A 56 10.86 -10.84 11.35
C THR A 56 10.32 -10.39 9.99
N LEU A 57 10.40 -9.10 9.68
CA LEU A 57 9.97 -8.56 8.38
C LEU A 57 10.82 -9.11 7.22
N GLU A 58 12.13 -9.24 7.40
CA GLU A 58 13.04 -9.83 6.42
C GLU A 58 12.71 -11.29 6.14
N LYS A 59 12.50 -12.11 7.19
CA LYS A 59 12.05 -13.51 7.03
C LYS A 59 10.75 -13.61 6.23
N ILE A 60 9.79 -12.74 6.53
CA ILE A 60 8.50 -12.70 5.81
C ILE A 60 8.71 -12.29 4.35
N ALA A 61 9.49 -11.23 4.09
CA ALA A 61 9.76 -10.76 2.73
C ALA A 61 10.45 -11.85 1.88
N ASN A 62 11.45 -12.54 2.45
CA ASN A 62 12.14 -13.64 1.80
C ASN A 62 11.19 -14.81 1.51
N ALA A 63 10.35 -15.20 2.48
CA ALA A 63 9.37 -16.27 2.28
C ALA A 63 8.31 -15.94 1.21
N LEU A 64 8.01 -14.66 1.03
CA LEU A 64 7.09 -14.13 0.01
C LEU A 64 7.78 -13.76 -1.31
N LYS A 65 9.10 -13.93 -1.42
CA LYS A 65 9.92 -13.60 -2.61
C LYS A 65 9.77 -12.15 -3.08
N ILE A 66 9.74 -11.21 -2.13
CA ILE A 66 9.66 -9.77 -2.41
C ILE A 66 10.80 -9.02 -1.75
N ASN A 67 11.13 -7.84 -2.29
CA ASN A 67 12.00 -6.90 -1.58
C ASN A 67 11.27 -6.37 -0.33
N ILE A 68 11.96 -6.31 0.82
CA ILE A 68 11.41 -5.86 2.11
C ILE A 68 10.77 -4.46 2.03
N THR A 69 11.29 -3.56 1.18
CA THR A 69 10.72 -2.22 0.96
C THR A 69 9.27 -2.26 0.46
N SER A 70 8.87 -3.34 -0.22
CA SER A 70 7.50 -3.55 -0.72
C SER A 70 6.46 -3.61 0.40
N LEU A 71 6.89 -3.95 1.63
CA LEU A 71 6.04 -3.98 2.82
C LEU A 71 5.68 -2.58 3.31
N PHE A 72 6.44 -1.54 2.94
CA PHE A 72 6.26 -0.17 3.43
C PHE A 72 5.48 0.72 2.46
N ILE A 73 5.14 0.22 1.26
CA ILE A 73 4.40 0.99 0.26
C ILE A 73 2.98 1.22 0.76
N ASN A 74 2.65 2.48 1.02
CA ASN A 74 1.30 2.89 1.36
C ASN A 74 0.46 3.07 0.09
N ARG A 75 -0.43 2.10 -0.16
CA ARG A 75 -1.32 2.06 -1.34
C ARG A 75 -2.68 2.72 -1.10
N GLU A 76 -2.95 3.22 0.11
CA GLU A 76 -4.21 3.90 0.46
C GLU A 76 -4.15 5.42 0.19
N LYS A 77 -2.98 5.98 -0.15
CA LYS A 77 -2.84 7.40 -0.48
C LYS A 77 -3.47 7.83 -1.82
N SER A 78 -4.15 6.93 -2.54
CA SER A 78 -4.89 7.25 -3.77
C SER A 78 -6.41 7.34 -3.58
N THR A 79 -6.93 7.29 -2.36
CA THR A 79 -8.33 7.64 -2.09
C THR A 79 -8.38 8.97 -1.35
N HIS A 80 -8.37 10.08 -2.09
CA HIS A 80 -9.26 11.15 -1.65
C HIS A 80 -10.66 10.53 -1.65
N THR A 81 -11.37 10.59 -0.52
CA THR A 81 -12.82 10.41 -0.54
C THR A 81 -13.33 11.62 -1.29
N ILE A 82 -13.40 11.48 -2.61
CA ILE A 82 -13.79 12.53 -3.51
C ILE A 82 -15.28 12.77 -3.21
N SER A 83 -15.66 13.99 -2.81
CA SER A 83 -17.09 14.33 -2.76
C SER A 83 -17.68 14.12 -4.16
N SER A 84 -19.00 13.93 -4.28
CA SER A 84 -19.64 13.81 -5.61
C SER A 84 -19.28 14.98 -6.52
N GLU A 85 -19.09 16.17 -5.95
CA GLU A 85 -18.61 17.38 -6.62
C GLU A 85 -17.19 17.22 -7.18
N ASP A 86 -16.24 16.85 -6.32
CA ASP A 86 -14.83 16.69 -6.69
C ASP A 86 -14.64 15.57 -7.73
N ALA A 87 -15.53 14.57 -7.75
CA ALA A 87 -15.46 13.43 -8.67
C ALA A 87 -15.88 13.86 -10.06
N ASN A 88 -16.94 14.66 -10.15
CA ASN A 88 -17.38 15.26 -11.39
C ASN A 88 -16.31 16.20 -11.96
N ILE A 89 -15.67 17.02 -11.12
CA ILE A 89 -14.57 17.89 -11.55
C ILE A 89 -13.41 17.06 -12.10
N THR A 90 -13.00 16.02 -11.37
CA THR A 90 -11.91 15.12 -11.80
C THR A 90 -12.23 14.44 -13.13
N LEU A 91 -13.46 13.93 -13.30
CA LEU A 91 -13.90 13.29 -14.54
C LEU A 91 -13.91 14.27 -15.73
N ASN A 92 -14.38 15.51 -15.50
CA ASN A 92 -14.36 16.56 -16.52
C ASN A 92 -12.93 16.92 -16.93
N ILE A 93 -12.01 17.03 -15.97
CA ILE A 93 -10.59 17.27 -16.24
C ILE A 93 -9.99 16.11 -17.07
N ILE A 94 -10.24 14.86 -16.70
CA ILE A 94 -9.76 13.68 -17.44
C ILE A 94 -10.26 13.70 -18.88
N LYS A 95 -11.55 13.98 -19.08
CA LYS A 95 -12.16 14.07 -20.42
C LYS A 95 -11.45 15.12 -21.27
N ILE A 96 -11.34 16.35 -20.77
CA ILE A 96 -10.69 17.47 -21.49
C ILE A 96 -9.23 17.15 -21.82
N ILE A 97 -8.50 16.61 -20.84
CA ILE A 97 -7.10 16.25 -21.02
C ILE A 97 -6.98 15.12 -22.05
N SER A 98 -7.84 14.10 -22.03
CA SER A 98 -7.72 12.93 -22.92
C SER A 98 -7.67 13.30 -24.40
N GLU A 99 -8.46 14.29 -24.81
CA GLU A 99 -8.60 14.79 -26.19
C GLU A 99 -7.47 15.74 -26.64
N LYS A 100 -6.55 16.12 -25.75
CA LYS A 100 -5.48 17.08 -26.04
C LYS A 100 -4.20 16.43 -26.57
N SER A 101 -3.39 17.22 -27.28
CA SER A 101 -2.05 16.83 -27.71
C SER A 101 -1.14 16.56 -26.50
N ILE A 102 -0.10 15.74 -26.68
CA ILE A 102 0.88 15.45 -25.62
C ILE A 102 1.58 16.73 -25.15
N GLU A 103 1.82 17.68 -26.05
CA GLU A 103 2.47 18.94 -25.74
C GLU A 103 1.58 19.82 -24.83
N ASP A 104 0.30 19.91 -25.14
CA ASP A 104 -0.65 20.67 -24.30
C ASP A 104 -0.86 19.99 -22.94
N LYS A 105 -0.92 18.65 -22.91
CA LYS A 105 -0.95 17.89 -21.66
C LYS A 105 0.23 18.23 -20.75
N LYS A 106 1.44 18.38 -21.31
CA LYS A 106 2.64 18.78 -20.55
C LYS A 106 2.55 20.22 -20.03
N LYS A 107 2.07 21.15 -20.84
CA LYS A 107 1.85 22.55 -20.41
C LYS A 107 0.85 22.64 -19.27
N ILE A 108 -0.28 21.94 -19.39
CA ILE A 108 -1.31 21.83 -18.35
C ILE A 108 -0.70 21.25 -17.07
N LEU A 109 0.04 20.15 -17.17
CA LEU A 109 0.71 19.56 -16.00
C LEU A 109 1.67 20.54 -15.33
N ASN A 110 2.39 21.36 -16.09
CA ASN A 110 3.26 22.37 -15.52
C ASN A 110 2.48 23.42 -14.74
N ILE A 111 1.37 23.93 -15.29
CA ILE A 111 0.49 24.89 -14.59
C ILE A 111 -0.05 24.29 -13.29
N LEU A 112 -0.57 23.06 -13.34
CA LEU A 112 -1.14 22.38 -12.17
C LEU A 112 -0.11 22.12 -11.05
N LYS A 113 1.20 22.06 -11.37
CA LYS A 113 2.26 21.93 -10.35
C LYS A 113 2.49 23.21 -9.55
N TYR A 114 2.00 24.36 -10.02
CA TYR A 114 2.14 25.67 -9.39
C TYR A 114 0.83 26.21 -8.80
N LEU A 115 -0.25 25.43 -8.87
CA LEU A 115 -1.49 25.67 -8.13
C LEU A 115 -1.44 24.97 -6.78
#